data_AF-A0A133YUW8-F1
#
_entry.id   AF-A0A133YUW8-F1
#
_cell.length_a   1.000
_cell.length_b   1.000
_cell.length_c   1.000
_cell.angle_alpha   90.00
_cell.angle_beta   90.00
_cell.angle_gamma   90.00
#
_symmetry.space_group_name_H-M   'P 1'
#
loop_
_entity.id
_entity.type
_entity.pdbx_description
1 polymer ?
#
loop_
_entity_poly.entity_id
_entity_poly.type
_entity_poly.pdbx_seq_one_letter_code
_entity_poly.pdbx_strand_id
1 'polypeptide(L)'
;IAAVAAVNPVGEKERNKIALELAKKEARNKIALELAKKEKEIDENTSLTQEEKESAKAKAKEKADAGLAVINEQKDSYDTKEEKEQAENKIKQATETAIEEINKINPVAKEEARNKIALELAKKEKEIDENTSLTQEEKESAKAKAKEKADAGLAVINEQKDSYDTKEEKEQAENKIKQATETAIEEIDKINPVGEEKNKSKNKSKKKIPKTSIASLPIYPKLLAISVTLLSVIGIKKRKK
;
A
#
# COMPACT_ATOMS: atom_id res chain seq x y z
N ILE A 1 -7.03 -73.53 30.44
CA ILE A 1 -7.42 -72.45 29.50
C ILE A 1 -8.06 -71.36 30.36
N ALA A 2 -7.61 -70.11 30.40
CA ALA A 2 -6.54 -69.45 29.64
C ALA A 2 -5.57 -68.71 30.56
N ALA A 3 -4.28 -68.80 30.25
CA ALA A 3 -3.26 -67.83 30.65
C ALA A 3 -2.67 -67.22 29.37
N VAL A 4 -2.00 -66.08 29.47
CA VAL A 4 -1.39 -65.34 28.36
C VAL A 4 -2.39 -64.64 27.43
N ALA A 5 -3.04 -63.60 27.98
CA ALA A 5 -3.47 -62.43 27.21
C ALA A 5 -2.91 -61.13 27.83
N ALA A 6 -1.72 -61.22 28.44
CA ALA A 6 -0.91 -60.05 28.77
C ALA A 6 -0.27 -59.54 27.47
N VAL A 7 -1.06 -58.82 26.65
CA VAL A 7 -0.56 -58.08 25.49
C VAL A 7 0.49 -57.10 26.02
N ASN A 8 1.75 -57.29 25.60
CA ASN A 8 2.91 -56.64 26.21
C ASN A 8 2.81 -55.10 26.13
N PRO A 9 2.46 -54.40 27.22
CA PRO A 9 2.07 -52.99 27.16
C PRO A 9 3.27 -52.07 26.91
N VAL A 10 4.46 -52.50 27.34
CA VAL A 10 5.74 -51.81 27.04
C VAL A 10 5.99 -51.79 25.53
N GLY A 11 5.70 -52.90 24.85
CA GLY A 11 5.84 -53.00 23.40
C GLY A 11 4.83 -52.15 22.64
N GLU A 12 3.61 -51.93 23.17
CA GLU A 12 2.61 -51.07 22.55
C GLU A 12 2.93 -49.59 22.73
N LYS A 13 3.36 -49.18 23.93
CA LYS A 13 3.82 -47.81 24.21
C LYS A 13 4.98 -47.39 23.31
N GLU A 14 5.98 -48.27 23.12
CA GLU A 14 7.13 -47.96 22.24
C GLU A 14 6.73 -47.93 20.76
N ARG A 15 5.83 -48.81 20.29
CA ARG A 15 5.26 -48.72 18.93
C ARG A 15 4.51 -47.40 18.70
N ASN A 16 3.71 -46.96 19.67
CA ASN A 16 2.96 -45.71 19.58
C ASN A 16 3.87 -44.49 19.55
N LYS A 17 4.94 -44.50 20.35
CA LYS A 17 6.01 -43.48 20.32
C LYS A 17 6.70 -43.39 18.97
N ILE A 18 7.12 -44.53 18.40
CA ILE A 18 7.77 -44.58 17.08
C ILE A 18 6.85 -44.04 15.98
N ALA A 19 5.57 -44.43 15.98
CA ALA A 19 4.59 -43.93 15.01
C ALA A 19 4.42 -42.40 15.09
N LEU A 20 4.34 -41.85 16.31
CA LEU A 20 4.17 -40.42 16.52
C LEU A 20 5.41 -39.61 16.13
N GLU A 21 6.63 -40.09 16.43
CA GLU A 21 7.86 -39.43 15.99
C GLU A 21 8.02 -39.45 14.46
N LEU A 22 7.59 -40.52 13.79
CA LEU A 22 7.51 -40.54 12.32
C LEU A 22 6.52 -39.48 11.80
N ALA A 23 5.32 -39.38 12.40
CA ALA A 23 4.33 -38.35 12.03
C ALA A 23 4.87 -36.93 12.24
N LYS A 24 5.51 -36.63 13.38
CA LYS A 24 6.19 -35.34 13.62
C LYS A 24 7.29 -35.08 12.59
N LYS A 25 8.09 -36.09 12.23
CA LYS A 25 9.18 -35.95 11.24
C LYS A 25 8.64 -35.66 9.84
N GLU A 26 7.61 -36.37 9.40
CA GLU A 26 6.95 -36.12 8.11
C GLU A 26 6.31 -34.73 8.05
N ALA A 27 5.63 -34.30 9.12
CA ALA A 27 5.05 -32.97 9.25
C ALA A 27 6.12 -31.87 9.12
N ARG A 28 7.22 -31.97 9.89
CA ARG A 28 8.36 -31.04 9.83
C ARG A 28 8.97 -30.98 8.43
N ASN A 29 9.13 -32.13 7.77
CA ASN A 29 9.64 -32.19 6.38
C ASN A 29 8.69 -31.52 5.37
N LYS A 30 7.37 -31.72 5.49
CA LYS A 30 6.38 -31.10 4.59
C LYS A 30 6.38 -29.56 4.71
N ILE A 31 6.43 -29.04 5.94
CA ILE A 31 6.54 -27.59 6.18
C ILE A 31 7.84 -27.04 5.59
N ALA A 32 8.98 -27.70 5.82
CA ALA A 32 10.28 -27.27 5.29
C ALA A 32 10.34 -27.26 3.75
N LEU A 33 9.75 -28.27 3.10
CA LEU A 33 9.67 -28.33 1.64
C LEU A 33 8.80 -27.21 1.06
N GLU A 34 7.66 -26.92 1.68
CA GLU A 34 6.77 -25.85 1.19
C GLU A 34 7.38 -24.45 1.43
N LEU A 35 8.05 -24.24 2.59
CA LEU A 35 8.81 -23.02 2.85
C LEU A 35 9.88 -22.81 1.78
N ALA A 36 10.74 -23.81 1.53
CA ALA A 36 11.81 -23.70 0.54
C ALA A 36 11.28 -23.45 -0.89
N LYS A 37 10.15 -24.07 -1.26
CA LYS A 37 9.45 -23.78 -2.51
C LYS A 37 8.96 -22.33 -2.58
N LYS A 38 8.41 -21.80 -1.48
CA LYS A 38 7.89 -20.43 -1.43
C LYS A 38 9.00 -19.39 -1.41
N GLU A 39 10.10 -19.63 -0.68
CA GLU A 39 11.30 -18.78 -0.71
C GLU A 39 11.89 -18.69 -2.12
N LYS A 40 11.91 -19.82 -2.86
CA LYS A 40 12.33 -19.86 -4.26
C LYS A 40 11.41 -19.05 -5.18
N GLU A 41 10.09 -19.16 -5.03
CA GLU A 41 9.11 -18.33 -5.78
C GLU A 41 9.34 -16.82 -5.54
N ILE A 42 9.68 -16.44 -4.30
CA ILE A 42 10.02 -15.06 -3.92
C ILE A 42 11.37 -14.63 -4.53
N ASP A 43 12.38 -15.51 -4.55
CA ASP A 43 13.68 -15.23 -5.18
C ASP A 43 13.60 -15.02 -6.69
N GLU A 44 12.80 -15.85 -7.39
CA GLU A 44 12.61 -15.79 -8.84
C GLU A 44 11.78 -14.56 -9.29
N ASN A 45 11.07 -13.89 -8.37
CA ASN A 45 10.32 -12.68 -8.69
C ASN A 45 11.28 -11.49 -8.94
N THR A 46 11.41 -11.07 -10.20
CA THR A 46 12.33 -9.99 -10.61
C THR A 46 11.81 -8.58 -10.33
N SER A 47 10.54 -8.42 -9.96
CA SER A 47 9.94 -7.10 -9.66
C SER A 47 10.18 -6.64 -8.22
N LEU A 48 10.55 -7.56 -7.32
CA LEU A 48 10.85 -7.24 -5.92
C LEU A 48 12.32 -6.85 -5.74
N THR A 49 12.58 -5.85 -4.89
CA THR A 49 13.94 -5.59 -4.38
C THR A 49 14.40 -6.67 -3.41
N GLN A 50 15.68 -6.66 -3.06
CA GLN A 50 16.25 -7.62 -2.11
C GLN A 50 15.59 -7.50 -0.72
N GLU A 51 15.33 -6.27 -0.28
CA GLU A 51 14.70 -5.95 1.00
C GLU A 51 13.23 -6.42 1.04
N GLU A 52 12.50 -6.26 -0.08
CA GLU A 52 11.12 -6.76 -0.21
C GLU A 52 11.08 -8.30 -0.21
N LYS A 53 12.06 -8.96 -0.86
CA LYS A 53 12.22 -10.43 -0.80
C LYS A 53 12.52 -10.92 0.61
N GLU A 54 13.47 -10.30 1.30
CA GLU A 54 13.83 -10.67 2.68
C GLU A 54 12.66 -10.52 3.64
N SER A 55 11.89 -9.43 3.54
CA SER A 55 10.65 -9.22 4.29
C SER A 55 9.59 -10.30 4.01
N ALA A 56 9.42 -10.68 2.74
CA ALA A 56 8.47 -11.73 2.35
C ALA A 56 8.89 -13.12 2.85
N LYS A 57 10.18 -13.48 2.75
CA LYS A 57 10.73 -14.74 3.29
C LYS A 57 10.62 -14.80 4.80
N ALA A 58 10.90 -13.71 5.51
CA ALA A 58 10.76 -13.64 6.96
C ALA A 58 9.31 -13.95 7.41
N LYS A 59 8.32 -13.40 6.71
CA LYS A 59 6.89 -13.71 6.94
C LYS A 59 6.57 -15.18 6.64
N ALA A 60 7.05 -15.74 5.52
CA ALA A 60 6.84 -17.16 5.21
C ALA A 60 7.47 -18.08 6.27
N LYS A 61 8.67 -17.75 6.75
CA LYS A 61 9.35 -18.46 7.84
C LYS A 61 8.58 -18.36 9.16
N GLU A 62 8.03 -17.19 9.51
CA GLU A 62 7.19 -17.03 10.71
C GLU A 62 5.98 -17.97 10.69
N LYS A 63 5.30 -18.12 9.55
CA LYS A 63 4.19 -19.08 9.37
C LYS A 63 4.65 -20.54 9.52
N ALA A 64 5.82 -20.87 8.99
CA ALA A 64 6.43 -22.19 9.14
C ALA A 64 6.77 -22.49 10.62
N ASP A 65 7.46 -21.55 11.29
CA ASP A 65 7.86 -21.66 12.70
C ASP A 65 6.65 -21.84 13.63
N ALA A 66 5.54 -21.14 13.37
CA ALA A 66 4.29 -21.29 14.12
C ALA A 66 3.72 -22.72 14.03
N GLY A 67 3.71 -23.33 12.84
CA GLY A 67 3.32 -24.73 12.66
C GLY A 67 4.27 -25.71 13.35
N LEU A 68 5.59 -25.46 13.23
CA LEU A 68 6.62 -26.26 13.87
C LEU A 68 6.51 -26.23 15.41
N ALA A 69 6.15 -25.09 16.00
CA ALA A 69 5.92 -24.97 17.44
C ALA A 69 4.81 -25.94 17.90
N VAL A 70 3.63 -25.89 17.27
CA VAL A 70 2.49 -26.77 17.62
C VAL A 70 2.83 -28.26 17.45
N ILE A 71 3.63 -28.63 16.45
CA ILE A 71 4.11 -30.01 16.24
C ILE A 71 5.08 -30.44 17.35
N ASN A 72 6.02 -29.57 17.72
CA ASN A 72 7.03 -29.86 18.74
C ASN A 72 6.45 -29.86 20.17
N GLU A 73 5.33 -29.19 20.43
CA GLU A 73 4.59 -29.23 21.70
C GLU A 73 3.87 -30.56 21.96
N GLN A 74 3.67 -31.41 20.94
CA GLN A 74 3.05 -32.72 21.17
C GLN A 74 4.02 -33.66 21.89
N LYS A 75 3.51 -34.45 22.86
CA LYS A 75 4.32 -35.41 23.63
C LYS A 75 4.93 -36.47 22.70
N ASP A 76 5.96 -37.17 23.15
CA ASP A 76 6.58 -38.25 22.37
C ASP A 76 5.78 -39.55 22.41
N SER A 77 4.95 -39.74 23.44
CA SER A 77 4.05 -40.89 23.58
C SER A 77 2.82 -40.52 24.40
N TYR A 78 1.72 -41.22 24.14
CA TYR A 78 0.50 -41.16 24.93
C TYR A 78 0.15 -42.57 25.42
N ASP A 79 -0.50 -42.65 26.59
CA ASP A 79 -0.81 -43.92 27.26
C ASP A 79 -2.12 -44.55 26.75
N THR A 80 -3.01 -43.73 26.17
CA THR A 80 -4.25 -44.19 25.50
C THR A 80 -4.16 -44.06 23.98
N LYS A 81 -4.98 -44.85 23.28
CA LYS A 81 -5.09 -44.78 21.81
C LYS A 81 -5.77 -43.46 21.39
N GLU A 82 -6.75 -43.02 22.16
CA GLU A 82 -7.59 -41.85 21.90
C GLU A 82 -6.76 -40.56 21.99
N GLU A 83 -5.89 -40.41 23.00
CA GLU A 83 -4.97 -39.28 23.10
C GLU A 83 -3.94 -39.26 21.95
N LYS A 84 -3.45 -40.43 21.53
CA LYS A 84 -2.54 -40.55 20.39
C LYS A 84 -3.22 -40.08 19.10
N GLU A 85 -4.42 -40.56 18.81
CA GLU A 85 -5.19 -40.12 17.64
C GLU A 85 -5.48 -38.61 17.67
N GLN A 86 -5.74 -38.04 18.85
CA GLN A 86 -5.85 -36.58 19.01
C GLN A 86 -4.53 -35.84 18.69
N ALA A 87 -3.38 -36.37 19.11
CA ALA A 87 -2.08 -35.78 18.82
C ALA A 87 -1.73 -35.86 17.32
N GLU A 88 -1.99 -37.00 16.67
CA GLU A 88 -1.81 -37.17 15.23
C GLU A 88 -2.70 -36.19 14.44
N ASN A 89 -3.95 -36.00 14.85
CA ASN A 89 -4.85 -35.00 14.26
C ASN A 89 -4.34 -33.56 14.45
N LYS A 90 -3.80 -33.20 15.63
CA LYS A 90 -3.18 -31.88 15.86
C LYS A 90 -1.95 -31.65 14.99
N ILE A 91 -1.08 -32.64 14.86
CA ILE A 91 0.10 -32.58 13.97
C ILE A 91 -0.35 -32.36 12.52
N LYS A 92 -1.36 -33.10 12.06
CA LYS A 92 -1.93 -32.94 10.72
C LYS A 92 -2.48 -31.53 10.51
N GLN A 93 -3.35 -31.04 11.40
CA GLN A 93 -3.92 -29.70 11.31
C GLN A 93 -2.85 -28.61 11.30
N ALA A 94 -1.86 -28.67 12.20
CA ALA A 94 -0.75 -27.73 12.24
C ALA A 94 0.08 -27.74 10.94
N THR A 95 0.26 -28.92 10.32
CA THR A 95 0.93 -29.06 9.02
C THR A 95 0.13 -28.41 7.90
N GLU A 96 -1.17 -28.70 7.84
CA GLU A 96 -2.08 -28.18 6.80
C GLU A 96 -2.21 -26.65 6.90
N THR A 97 -2.46 -26.11 8.10
CA THR A 97 -2.53 -24.67 8.34
C THR A 97 -1.20 -23.96 8.04
N ALA A 98 -0.04 -24.51 8.44
CA ALA A 98 1.24 -23.88 8.13
C ALA A 98 1.52 -23.83 6.63
N ILE A 99 1.22 -24.90 5.89
CA ILE A 99 1.33 -24.96 4.42
C ILE A 99 0.39 -23.95 3.75
N GLU A 100 -0.84 -23.83 4.23
CA GLU A 100 -1.81 -22.84 3.74
C GLU A 100 -1.31 -21.41 3.96
N GLU A 101 -0.86 -21.09 5.17
CA GLU A 101 -0.38 -19.76 5.56
C GLU A 101 0.93 -19.36 4.86
N ILE A 102 1.84 -20.31 4.59
CA ILE A 102 3.03 -20.09 3.76
C ILE A 102 2.61 -19.73 2.32
N ASN A 103 1.64 -20.44 1.75
CA ASN A 103 1.17 -20.21 0.39
C ASN A 103 0.44 -18.87 0.22
N LYS A 104 -0.21 -18.37 1.28
CA LYS A 104 -0.86 -17.05 1.32
C LYS A 104 0.12 -15.88 1.17
N ILE A 105 1.43 -16.04 1.35
CA ILE A 105 2.39 -14.92 1.22
C ILE A 105 2.50 -14.46 -0.24
N ASN A 106 1.75 -13.43 -0.65
CA ASN A 106 1.82 -12.83 -1.98
C ASN A 106 2.39 -11.40 -1.91
N PRO A 107 3.73 -11.24 -1.98
CA PRO A 107 4.39 -9.93 -1.84
C PRO A 107 4.17 -8.99 -3.04
N VAL A 108 4.20 -7.69 -2.75
CA VAL A 108 3.93 -6.58 -3.68
C VAL A 108 5.19 -5.73 -3.86
N ALA A 109 5.56 -5.44 -5.11
CA ALA A 109 6.64 -4.51 -5.44
C ALA A 109 6.18 -3.05 -5.25
N LYS A 110 6.80 -2.34 -4.31
CA LYS A 110 6.51 -0.93 -4.00
C LYS A 110 7.71 -0.04 -4.29
N GLU A 111 8.92 -0.53 -4.09
CA GLU A 111 10.14 0.28 -4.14
C GLU A 111 10.50 0.76 -5.55
N GLU A 112 10.31 -0.06 -6.60
CA GLU A 112 10.52 0.38 -7.99
C GLU A 112 9.59 1.55 -8.36
N ALA A 113 8.34 1.52 -7.89
CA ALA A 113 7.35 2.57 -8.12
C ALA A 113 7.72 3.87 -7.39
N ARG A 114 8.17 3.78 -6.12
CA ARG A 114 8.67 4.93 -5.36
C ARG A 114 9.86 5.60 -6.06
N ASN A 115 10.80 4.79 -6.55
CA ASN A 115 11.98 5.29 -7.27
C ASN A 115 11.63 5.96 -8.60
N LYS A 116 10.66 5.43 -9.37
CA LYS A 116 10.19 6.08 -10.61
C LYS A 116 9.63 7.48 -10.36
N ILE A 117 8.79 7.64 -9.33
CA ILE A 117 8.25 8.96 -8.95
C ILE A 117 9.37 9.91 -8.50
N ALA A 118 10.30 9.43 -7.66
CA ALA A 118 11.41 10.24 -7.16
C ALA A 118 12.36 10.71 -8.27
N LEU A 119 12.66 9.86 -9.25
CA LEU A 119 13.48 10.20 -10.42
C LEU A 119 12.81 11.25 -11.31
N GLU A 120 11.51 11.13 -11.55
CA GLU A 120 10.79 12.10 -12.36
C GLU A 120 10.65 13.45 -11.65
N LEU A 121 10.39 13.46 -10.34
CA LEU A 121 10.43 14.68 -9.53
C LEU A 121 11.80 15.36 -9.63
N ALA A 122 12.90 14.62 -9.44
CA ALA A 122 14.26 15.17 -9.50
C ALA A 122 14.61 15.72 -10.90
N LYS A 123 14.19 15.03 -11.98
CA LYS A 123 14.27 15.53 -13.36
C LYS A 123 13.50 16.85 -13.50
N LYS A 124 12.28 16.93 -12.96
CA LYS A 124 11.44 18.13 -13.07
C LYS A 124 11.96 19.33 -12.29
N GLU A 125 12.45 19.11 -11.08
CA GLU A 125 13.06 20.17 -10.28
C GLU A 125 14.30 20.76 -10.98
N LYS A 126 15.09 19.91 -11.66
CA LYS A 126 16.23 20.34 -12.48
C LYS A 126 15.80 21.15 -13.70
N GLU A 127 14.77 20.72 -14.45
CA GLU A 127 14.19 21.51 -15.56
C GLU A 127 13.73 22.91 -15.09
N ILE A 128 13.14 22.99 -13.89
CA ILE A 128 12.70 24.25 -13.28
C ILE A 128 13.89 25.12 -12.87
N ASP A 129 14.96 24.54 -12.30
CA ASP A 129 16.17 25.27 -11.92
C ASP A 129 16.92 25.85 -13.12
N GLU A 130 17.02 25.09 -14.22
CA GLU A 130 17.69 25.52 -15.45
C GLU A 130 16.89 26.58 -16.23
N ASN A 131 15.60 26.76 -15.91
CA ASN A 131 14.75 27.77 -16.55
C ASN A 131 15.09 29.20 -16.09
N THR A 132 15.89 29.90 -16.90
CA THR A 132 16.31 31.30 -16.68
C THR A 132 15.21 32.34 -16.90
N SER A 133 14.01 31.95 -17.35
CA SER A 133 12.87 32.86 -17.49
C SER A 133 12.03 33.01 -16.21
N LEU A 134 12.40 32.35 -15.12
CA LEU A 134 11.67 32.34 -13.85
C LEU A 134 12.42 33.07 -12.73
N THR A 135 11.69 33.75 -11.85
CA THR A 135 12.23 34.21 -10.56
C THR A 135 12.45 33.04 -9.59
N GLN A 136 13.15 33.27 -8.49
CA GLN A 136 13.38 32.27 -7.46
C GLN A 136 12.05 31.79 -6.83
N GLU A 137 11.13 32.72 -6.57
CA GLU A 137 9.82 32.45 -5.99
C GLU A 137 8.91 31.66 -6.97
N GLU A 138 9.00 31.95 -8.28
CA GLU A 138 8.31 31.19 -9.32
C GLU A 138 8.84 29.75 -9.41
N LYS A 139 10.16 29.55 -9.27
CA LYS A 139 10.79 28.21 -9.21
C LYS A 139 10.35 27.45 -7.98
N GLU A 140 10.43 28.06 -6.79
CA GLU A 140 10.01 27.44 -5.52
C GLU A 140 8.52 27.04 -5.57
N SER A 141 7.64 27.88 -6.10
CA SER A 141 6.23 27.55 -6.29
C SER A 141 6.02 26.38 -7.26
N ALA A 142 6.81 26.29 -8.33
CA ALA A 142 6.73 25.20 -9.30
C ALA A 142 7.24 23.87 -8.73
N LYS A 143 8.37 23.88 -8.00
CA LYS A 143 8.90 22.70 -7.30
C LYS A 143 7.96 22.20 -6.21
N ALA A 144 7.39 23.10 -5.41
CA ALA A 144 6.40 22.73 -4.39
C ALA A 144 5.20 21.99 -5.00
N LYS A 145 4.69 22.44 -6.16
CA LYS A 145 3.64 21.74 -6.90
C LYS A 145 4.09 20.37 -7.43
N ALA A 146 5.32 20.26 -7.94
CA ALA A 146 5.85 18.98 -8.41
C ALA A 146 5.97 17.97 -7.26
N LYS A 147 6.47 18.42 -6.11
CA LYS A 147 6.53 17.63 -4.89
C LYS A 147 5.13 17.21 -4.40
N GLU A 148 4.14 18.09 -4.44
CA GLU A 148 2.75 17.75 -4.07
C GLU A 148 2.19 16.61 -4.93
N LYS A 149 2.46 16.61 -6.25
CA LYS A 149 2.07 15.52 -7.16
C LYS A 149 2.81 14.21 -6.88
N ALA A 150 4.11 14.29 -6.59
CA ALA A 150 4.91 13.13 -6.18
C ALA A 150 4.40 12.53 -4.86
N ASP A 151 4.21 13.37 -3.83
CA ASP A 151 3.71 12.99 -2.50
C ASP A 151 2.34 12.31 -2.59
N ALA A 152 1.44 12.79 -3.45
CA ALA A 152 0.13 12.19 -3.68
C ALA A 152 0.22 10.75 -4.24
N GLY A 153 1.13 10.51 -5.20
CA GLY A 153 1.39 9.15 -5.72
C GLY A 153 2.03 8.25 -4.67
N LEU A 154 3.03 8.75 -3.94
CA LEU A 154 3.71 8.02 -2.87
C LEU A 154 2.76 7.63 -1.73
N ALA A 155 1.77 8.47 -1.40
CA ALA A 155 0.76 8.16 -0.39
C ALA A 155 -0.03 6.90 -0.74
N VAL A 156 -0.52 6.78 -1.98
CA VAL A 156 -1.28 5.60 -2.46
C VAL A 156 -0.41 4.34 -2.47
N ILE A 157 0.87 4.45 -2.86
CA ILE A 157 1.81 3.32 -2.83
C ILE A 157 2.07 2.87 -1.39
N ASN A 158 2.29 3.80 -0.47
CA ASN A 158 2.59 3.50 0.94
C ASN A 158 1.38 2.90 1.69
N GLU A 159 0.15 3.21 1.27
CA GLU A 159 -1.09 2.61 1.82
C GLU A 159 -1.25 1.11 1.48
N GLN A 160 -0.63 0.61 0.41
CA GLN A 160 -0.71 -0.82 0.08
C GLN A 160 0.11 -1.66 1.06
N LYS A 161 -0.40 -2.85 1.42
CA LYS A 161 0.35 -3.83 2.22
C LYS A 161 1.55 -4.36 1.42
N ASP A 162 2.63 -4.73 2.10
CA ASP A 162 3.80 -5.35 1.43
C ASP A 162 3.52 -6.79 0.99
N SER A 163 2.46 -7.41 1.49
CA SER A 163 1.95 -8.72 1.07
C SER A 163 0.45 -8.81 1.32
N TYR A 164 -0.25 -9.55 0.47
CA TYR A 164 -1.66 -9.92 0.62
C TYR A 164 -1.80 -11.44 0.72
N ASP A 165 -2.93 -11.92 1.23
CA ASP A 165 -3.17 -13.35 1.46
C ASP A 165 -3.62 -14.07 0.18
N THR A 166 -4.16 -13.32 -0.78
CA THR A 166 -4.63 -13.82 -2.08
C THR A 166 -3.87 -13.18 -3.26
N LYS A 167 -3.89 -13.84 -4.42
CA LYS A 167 -3.26 -13.32 -5.64
C LYS A 167 -4.08 -12.19 -6.26
N GLU A 168 -5.39 -12.27 -6.09
CA GLU A 168 -6.39 -11.31 -6.57
C GLU A 168 -6.26 -9.97 -5.83
N GLU A 169 -6.10 -9.97 -4.50
CA GLU A 169 -5.80 -8.75 -3.74
C GLU A 169 -4.42 -8.17 -4.08
N LYS A 170 -3.41 -9.03 -4.27
CA LYS A 170 -2.08 -8.62 -4.73
C LYS A 170 -2.19 -7.89 -6.08
N GLU A 171 -2.85 -8.48 -7.07
CA GLU A 171 -3.02 -7.89 -8.40
C GLU A 171 -3.78 -6.55 -8.33
N GLN A 172 -4.80 -6.43 -7.46
CA GLN A 172 -5.47 -5.16 -7.22
C GLN A 172 -4.55 -4.10 -6.61
N ALA A 173 -3.63 -4.47 -5.71
CA ALA A 173 -2.65 -3.56 -5.14
C ALA A 173 -1.60 -3.12 -6.17
N GLU A 174 -1.08 -4.05 -6.98
CA GLU A 174 -0.14 -3.77 -8.07
C GLU A 174 -0.76 -2.83 -9.12
N ASN A 175 -2.03 -3.04 -9.49
CA ASN A 175 -2.75 -2.13 -10.38
C ASN A 175 -2.93 -0.72 -9.80
N LYS A 176 -3.24 -0.58 -8.50
CA LYS A 176 -3.30 0.73 -7.82
C LYS A 176 -1.95 1.43 -7.79
N ILE A 177 -0.88 0.70 -7.49
CA ILE A 177 0.51 1.21 -7.51
C ILE A 177 0.88 1.70 -8.90
N LYS A 178 0.60 0.91 -9.94
CA LYS A 178 0.82 1.29 -11.34
C LYS A 178 0.07 2.57 -11.71
N GLN A 179 -1.24 2.63 -11.43
CA GLN A 179 -2.06 3.81 -11.72
C GLN A 179 -1.58 5.07 -10.96
N ALA A 180 -1.21 4.93 -9.68
CA ALA A 180 -0.67 6.03 -8.89
C ALA A 180 0.68 6.54 -9.43
N THR A 181 1.55 5.62 -9.87
CA THR A 181 2.84 5.93 -10.48
C THR A 181 2.67 6.69 -11.80
N GLU A 182 1.83 6.18 -12.70
CA GLU A 182 1.53 6.80 -14.00
C GLU A 182 0.90 8.19 -13.80
N THR A 183 -0.09 8.31 -12.91
CA THR A 183 -0.75 9.59 -12.61
C THR A 183 0.22 10.61 -12.01
N ALA A 184 1.07 10.21 -11.07
CA ALA A 184 2.04 11.13 -10.47
C ALA A 184 3.07 11.64 -11.48
N ILE A 185 3.61 10.75 -12.32
CA ILE A 185 4.55 11.10 -13.40
C ILE A 185 3.91 12.08 -14.38
N GLU A 186 2.72 11.77 -14.89
CA GLU A 186 2.00 12.66 -15.80
C GLU A 186 1.72 14.05 -15.20
N GLU A 187 1.32 14.11 -13.93
CA GLU A 187 1.00 15.36 -13.26
C GLU A 187 2.25 16.19 -12.90
N ILE A 188 3.40 15.54 -12.68
CA ILE A 188 4.71 16.20 -12.57
C ILE A 188 5.12 16.77 -13.93
N ASP A 189 5.04 15.98 -15.01
CA ASP A 189 5.42 16.40 -16.36
C ASP A 189 4.62 17.61 -16.86
N LYS A 190 3.32 17.68 -16.55
CA LYS A 190 2.41 18.79 -16.90
C LYS A 190 2.81 20.14 -16.27
N ILE A 191 3.73 20.17 -15.30
CA ILE A 191 4.17 21.41 -14.64
C ILE A 191 5.10 22.19 -15.58
N ASN A 192 4.55 23.25 -16.17
CA ASN A 192 5.26 24.16 -17.07
C ASN A 192 5.12 25.61 -16.60
N PRO A 193 5.93 26.05 -15.62
CA PRO A 193 5.91 27.44 -15.14
C PRO A 193 6.40 28.42 -16.21
N VAL A 194 5.72 29.56 -16.32
CA VAL A 194 6.06 30.64 -17.27
C VAL A 194 6.18 31.95 -16.50
N GLY A 195 7.36 32.57 -16.55
CA GLY A 195 7.64 33.75 -15.75
C GLY A 195 6.86 35.00 -16.17
N GLU A 196 6.48 35.82 -15.19
CA GLU A 196 5.57 36.95 -15.38
C GLU A 196 6.08 38.03 -16.37
N GLU A 197 7.39 38.17 -16.56
CA GLU A 197 7.93 39.19 -17.48
C GLU A 197 7.46 38.99 -18.93
N LYS A 198 7.28 37.74 -19.39
CA LYS A 198 6.74 37.45 -20.73
C LYS A 198 5.25 37.77 -20.84
N ASN A 199 4.49 37.74 -19.74
CA ASN A 199 3.09 38.19 -19.72
C ASN A 199 2.94 39.72 -19.78
N LYS A 200 3.89 40.49 -19.24
CA LYS A 200 3.89 41.97 -19.31
C LYS A 200 4.06 42.52 -20.73
N SER A 201 4.50 41.70 -21.69
CA SER A 201 4.64 42.07 -23.11
C SER A 201 3.30 42.20 -23.85
N LYS A 202 2.26 41.43 -23.47
CA LYS A 202 0.97 41.41 -24.20
C LYS A 202 0.01 42.55 -23.86
N ASN A 203 0.31 43.40 -22.88
CA ASN A 203 -0.66 44.37 -22.33
C ASN A 203 -0.23 45.85 -22.42
N LYS A 204 0.85 46.18 -23.16
CA LYS A 204 1.38 47.55 -23.30
C LYS A 204 0.85 48.30 -24.55
N SER A 205 -0.48 48.29 -24.75
CA SER A 205 -1.14 48.94 -25.91
C SER A 205 -2.15 50.03 -25.52
N LYS A 206 -1.99 50.70 -24.37
CA LYS A 206 -2.78 51.90 -24.00
C LYS A 206 -1.89 53.14 -23.97
N LYS A 207 -1.77 53.78 -25.14
CA LYS A 207 -1.02 55.03 -25.37
C LYS A 207 -1.68 56.19 -24.58
N LYS A 208 -0.87 56.96 -23.84
CA LYS A 208 -1.34 58.09 -23.02
C LYS A 208 -2.00 59.18 -23.89
N ILE A 209 -3.10 59.74 -23.40
CA ILE A 209 -3.61 61.07 -23.80
C ILE A 209 -3.37 62.03 -22.62
N PRO A 210 -2.73 63.19 -22.82
CA PRO A 210 -2.45 64.14 -21.73
C PRO A 210 -3.71 64.92 -21.29
N LYS A 211 -3.74 65.34 -20.02
CA LYS A 211 -4.81 66.18 -19.45
C LYS A 211 -4.46 67.66 -19.56
N THR A 212 -5.43 68.49 -19.94
CA THR A 212 -5.43 69.95 -19.71
C THR A 212 -6.82 70.39 -19.22
N SER A 213 -6.84 71.34 -18.27
CA SER A 213 -8.05 71.97 -17.69
C SER A 213 -8.21 73.38 -18.32
N ILE A 214 -9.23 74.24 -18.08
CA ILE A 214 -10.25 74.38 -17.03
C ILE A 214 -11.49 75.07 -17.67
N ALA A 215 -12.74 74.82 -17.20
CA ALA A 215 -13.77 75.86 -16.94
C ALA A 215 -15.23 75.36 -16.75
N SER A 216 -15.91 76.01 -15.79
CA SER A 216 -17.34 76.41 -15.73
C SER A 216 -18.51 75.39 -15.75
N LEU A 217 -19.27 75.42 -14.65
CA LEU A 217 -20.69 75.04 -14.45
C LEU A 217 -21.65 76.08 -15.13
N PRO A 218 -23.02 75.99 -15.12
CA PRO A 218 -23.93 75.26 -14.19
C PRO A 218 -25.31 74.71 -14.74
N ILE A 219 -26.20 74.25 -13.80
CA ILE A 219 -27.70 74.13 -13.85
C ILE A 219 -28.38 72.78 -14.28
N TYR A 220 -28.79 71.98 -13.25
CA TYR A 220 -30.13 71.37 -12.93
C TYR A 220 -31.09 70.71 -13.99
N PRO A 221 -32.17 69.95 -13.59
CA PRO A 221 -32.34 68.93 -12.53
C PRO A 221 -33.23 67.70 -12.93
N LYS A 222 -33.57 66.83 -11.94
CA LYS A 222 -34.67 65.83 -11.87
C LYS A 222 -34.59 64.54 -12.73
N LEU A 223 -34.56 63.40 -12.02
CA LEU A 223 -35.67 62.43 -12.04
C LEU A 223 -35.69 61.66 -10.70
N LEU A 224 -36.90 61.28 -10.24
CA LEU A 224 -37.18 60.87 -8.87
C LEU A 224 -37.85 59.48 -8.84
N ALA A 225 -37.37 58.62 -7.94
CA ALA A 225 -38.02 57.44 -7.38
C ALA A 225 -38.87 56.49 -8.27
N ILE A 226 -38.41 55.23 -8.37
CA ILE A 226 -39.29 54.05 -8.22
C ILE A 226 -38.66 53.15 -7.14
N SER A 227 -39.49 52.41 -6.42
CA SER A 227 -39.26 51.93 -5.05
C SER A 227 -39.62 50.44 -4.86
N VAL A 228 -39.56 49.97 -3.60
CA VAL A 228 -40.21 48.75 -3.06
C VAL A 228 -39.47 47.40 -3.23
N THR A 229 -38.79 47.05 -2.14
CA THR A 229 -38.67 45.73 -1.49
C THR A 229 -39.17 44.45 -2.18
N LEU A 230 -38.37 43.38 -2.03
CA LEU A 230 -38.89 42.15 -1.38
C LEU A 230 -37.75 41.34 -0.74
N LEU A 231 -37.82 41.21 0.60
CA LEU A 231 -37.03 40.28 1.38
C LEU A 231 -38.02 39.35 2.10
N SER A 232 -37.60 38.10 2.33
CA SER A 232 -38.11 37.15 3.36
C SER A 232 -39.11 36.06 2.96
N VAL A 233 -39.02 34.96 3.72
CA VAL A 233 -39.89 33.76 3.79
C VAL A 233 -39.78 32.86 2.52
N ILE A 234 -39.43 31.57 2.59
CA ILE A 234 -39.87 30.51 3.51
C ILE A 234 -38.68 29.71 4.07
N GLY A 235 -38.74 29.39 5.37
CA GLY A 235 -38.05 28.23 5.93
C GLY A 235 -39.06 27.32 6.62
N ILE A 236 -38.65 26.14 7.09
CA ILE A 236 -39.22 25.50 8.29
C ILE A 236 -38.22 24.52 8.90
N LYS A 237 -38.11 24.62 10.22
CA LYS A 237 -37.24 23.86 11.11
C LYS A 237 -38.14 22.96 11.96
N LYS A 238 -37.86 21.66 12.07
CA LYS A 238 -38.35 20.84 13.20
C LYS A 238 -37.52 19.58 13.45
N ARG A 239 -36.80 19.57 14.57
CA ARG A 239 -36.41 18.35 15.28
C ARG A 239 -37.64 17.77 16.00
N LYS A 240 -37.70 16.45 16.13
CA LYS A 240 -38.28 15.63 17.22
C LYS A 240 -38.23 14.15 16.76
N LYS A 241 -38.01 13.15 17.61
CA LYS A 241 -37.76 13.13 19.07
C LYS A 241 -36.41 12.47 19.34
#